data_AF-A0A6A6SWY0-F1
#
_entry.id   AF-A0A6A6SWY0-F1
#
_cell.length_a   1.000
_cell.length_b   1.000
_cell.length_c   1.000
_cell.angle_alpha   90.00
_cell.angle_beta   90.00
_cell.angle_gamma   90.00
#
_symmetry.space_group_name_H-M   'P 1'
#
loop_
_entity.id
_entity.type
_entity.pdbx_description
1 polymer ?
#
loop_
_entity_poly.entity_id
_entity_poly.type
_entity_poly.pdbx_seq_one_letter_code
_entity_poly.pdbx_strand_id
1 'polypeptide(L)'
;MPLRKKVTGFLNSKKLADPAPFPTHATSSNGSAPRSATQKVTAEELRELRELIRHKYKLDVYIWGKRNVKEFSRPEVEEKMRQADAALDAIQNRVEGWDKNELFGSDTEYRKFVEVKRRVMDEGKARWMDTPPWDIPDQNGHWFNPYTPAEAE
;
A
#
# COMPACT_ATOMS: atom_id res chain seq x y z
N MET A 1 -0.49 10.53 -61.48
CA MET A 1 -1.30 10.43 -60.25
C MET A 1 -0.68 9.39 -59.33
N PRO A 2 -0.13 9.74 -58.15
CA PRO A 2 0.52 8.76 -57.27
C PRO A 2 -0.47 8.16 -56.26
N LEU A 3 -0.37 6.84 -56.10
CA LEU A 3 -1.16 5.98 -55.22
C LEU A 3 -0.77 6.20 -53.74
N ARG A 4 -1.76 6.55 -52.91
CA ARG A 4 -1.64 6.66 -51.45
C ARG A 4 -1.42 5.27 -50.82
N LYS A 5 -0.27 5.08 -50.17
CA LYS A 5 0.00 3.92 -49.31
C LYS A 5 -0.75 4.09 -47.99
N LYS A 6 -1.62 3.13 -47.64
CA LYS A 6 -2.24 3.03 -46.31
C LYS A 6 -1.23 2.37 -45.35
N VAL A 7 -0.86 3.07 -44.29
CA VAL A 7 -0.07 2.52 -43.18
C VAL A 7 -1.05 2.09 -42.10
N THR A 8 -1.28 0.78 -41.97
CA THR A 8 -2.01 0.17 -40.86
C THR A 8 -1.06 -0.02 -39.69
N GLY A 9 -1.14 0.87 -38.69
CA GLY A 9 -0.46 0.74 -37.41
C GLY A 9 -1.13 -0.33 -36.55
N PHE A 10 -0.41 -1.42 -36.28
CA PHE A 10 -0.80 -2.49 -35.38
C PHE A 10 -0.54 -2.04 -33.93
N LEU A 11 -1.60 -1.78 -33.16
CA LEU A 11 -1.49 -1.49 -31.73
C LEU A 11 -1.13 -2.78 -31.00
N ASN A 12 0.13 -2.86 -30.56
CA ASN A 12 0.64 -3.97 -29.77
C ASN A 12 0.23 -3.76 -28.30
N SER A 13 -0.94 -4.29 -27.93
CA SER A 13 -1.43 -4.35 -26.56
C SER A 13 -0.53 -5.26 -25.74
N LYS A 14 0.51 -4.70 -25.11
CA LYS A 14 1.25 -5.37 -24.05
C LYS A 14 0.28 -5.61 -22.89
N LYS A 15 -0.32 -6.80 -22.89
CA LYS A 15 -1.04 -7.42 -21.78
C LYS A 15 -0.07 -7.42 -20.60
N LEU A 16 -0.22 -6.47 -19.68
CA LEU A 16 0.44 -6.57 -18.38
C LEU A 16 -0.04 -7.89 -17.79
N ALA A 17 0.89 -8.84 -17.63
CA ALA A 17 0.61 -10.07 -16.93
C ALA A 17 0.13 -9.70 -15.52
N ASP A 18 -1.06 -10.16 -15.15
CA ASP A 18 -1.52 -10.11 -13.78
C ASP A 18 -0.42 -10.70 -12.89
N PRO A 19 0.03 -10.01 -11.83
CA PRO A 19 1.01 -10.59 -10.91
C PRO A 19 0.41 -11.87 -10.37
N ALA A 20 1.17 -12.97 -10.47
CA ALA A 20 0.77 -14.28 -9.97
C ALA A 20 0.11 -14.16 -8.59
N PRO A 21 -0.97 -14.88 -8.31
CA PRO A 21 -1.55 -14.92 -6.97
C PRO A 21 -0.43 -15.31 -6.01
N PHE A 22 -0.21 -14.46 -5.00
CA PHE A 22 0.77 -14.75 -3.96
C PHE A 22 0.45 -16.12 -3.34
N PRO A 23 1.46 -16.89 -2.90
CA PRO A 23 1.20 -18.08 -2.11
C PRO A 23 0.32 -17.67 -0.94
N THR A 24 -0.90 -18.20 -0.93
CA THR A 24 -1.83 -18.11 0.19
C THR A 24 -1.20 -18.90 1.33
N HIS A 25 -0.25 -18.30 2.05
CA HIS A 25 0.05 -18.72 3.40
C HIS A 25 -1.27 -18.63 4.14
N ALA A 26 -1.76 -19.80 4.58
CA ALA A 26 -3.05 -19.96 5.19
C ALA A 26 -3.36 -18.79 6.10
N THR A 27 -4.43 -18.07 5.77
CA THR A 27 -5.03 -17.07 6.63
C THR A 27 -5.40 -17.78 7.92
N SER A 28 -4.49 -17.76 8.91
CA SER A 28 -4.81 -18.05 10.28
C SER A 28 -5.65 -16.86 10.74
N SER A 29 -6.94 -16.88 10.38
CA SER A 29 -7.98 -16.12 11.03
C SER A 29 -8.19 -16.72 12.42
N ASN A 30 -7.14 -16.70 13.23
CA ASN A 30 -7.24 -16.97 14.65
C ASN A 30 -7.38 -15.62 15.31
N GLY A 31 -8.51 -15.40 15.98
CA GLY A 31 -8.59 -14.41 17.04
C GLY A 31 -7.34 -14.61 17.88
N SER A 32 -6.48 -13.58 17.91
CA SER A 32 -5.14 -13.70 18.48
C SER A 32 -5.33 -14.01 19.95
N ALA A 33 -5.22 -15.29 20.31
CA ALA A 33 -5.13 -15.69 21.70
C ALA A 33 -4.00 -14.86 22.31
N PRO A 34 -4.20 -14.29 23.51
CA PRO A 34 -3.17 -13.49 24.15
C PRO A 34 -1.88 -14.32 24.20
N ARG A 35 -0.81 -13.80 23.60
CA ARG A 35 0.50 -14.46 23.63
C ARG A 35 0.84 -14.76 25.08
N SER A 36 1.25 -16.01 25.36
CA SER A 36 1.83 -16.33 26.66
C SER A 36 3.11 -15.51 26.84
N ALA A 37 3.36 -15.01 28.06
CA ALA A 37 4.48 -14.11 28.36
C ALA A 37 5.85 -14.70 28.00
N THR A 38 5.95 -16.01 27.79
CA THR A 38 7.17 -16.73 27.48
C THR A 38 7.50 -16.81 25.98
N GLN A 39 6.58 -16.41 25.08
CA GLN A 39 6.80 -16.56 23.64
C GLN A 39 7.51 -15.35 23.04
N LYS A 40 8.80 -15.52 22.71
CA LYS A 40 9.59 -14.50 22.02
C LYS A 40 9.11 -14.26 20.58
N VAL A 41 9.34 -13.06 20.05
CA VAL A 41 9.09 -12.75 18.64
C VAL A 41 9.97 -13.65 17.77
N THR A 42 9.36 -14.37 16.84
CA THR A 42 10.10 -15.29 15.97
C THR A 42 10.60 -14.60 14.70
N ALA A 43 11.62 -15.18 14.05
CA ALA A 43 12.12 -14.68 12.78
C ALA A 43 11.06 -14.74 11.66
N GLU A 44 10.13 -15.69 11.73
CA GLU A 44 9.01 -15.82 10.79
C GLU A 44 8.03 -14.65 10.95
N GLU A 45 7.70 -14.28 12.18
CA GLU A 45 6.83 -13.15 12.47
C GLU A 45 7.43 -11.81 12.00
N LEU A 46 8.75 -11.63 12.16
CA LEU A 46 9.47 -10.47 11.61
C LEU A 46 9.44 -10.45 10.08
N ARG A 47 9.56 -11.62 9.44
CA ARG A 47 9.47 -11.75 7.98
C ARG A 47 8.05 -11.40 7.49
N GLU A 48 7.02 -11.87 8.17
CA GLU A 48 5.63 -11.51 7.87
C GLU A 48 5.39 -10.00 7.98
N LEU A 49 5.86 -9.37 9.06
CA LEU A 49 5.77 -7.91 9.21
C LEU A 49 6.45 -7.17 8.04
N ARG A 50 7.64 -7.63 7.62
CA ARG A 50 8.37 -7.05 6.48
C ARG A 50 7.58 -7.19 5.18
N GLU A 51 6.99 -8.36 4.92
CA GLU A 51 6.17 -8.56 3.72
C GLU A 51 4.90 -7.71 3.75
N LEU A 52 4.30 -7.52 4.91
CA LEU A 52 3.14 -6.65 5.08
C LEU A 52 3.49 -5.18 4.79
N ILE A 53 4.63 -4.69 5.29
CA ILE A 53 5.14 -3.33 4.97
C ILE A 53 5.40 -3.18 3.47
N ARG A 54 6.04 -4.18 2.83
CA ARG A 54 6.27 -4.17 1.38
C ARG A 54 4.97 -4.15 0.59
N HIS A 55 3.97 -4.92 1.03
CA HIS A 55 2.66 -4.97 0.40
C HIS A 55 1.96 -3.61 0.49
N LYS A 56 1.94 -3.00 1.69
CA LYS A 56 1.40 -1.65 1.90
C LYS A 56 2.06 -0.62 0.98
N TYR A 57 3.39 -0.63 0.90
CA TYR A 57 4.12 0.27 0.01
C TYR A 57 3.79 0.06 -1.48
N LYS A 58 3.64 -1.19 -1.93
CA LYS A 58 3.22 -1.48 -3.32
C LYS A 58 1.83 -0.89 -3.61
N LEU A 59 0.91 -1.00 -2.66
CA LEU A 59 -0.42 -0.41 -2.79
C LEU A 59 -0.34 1.12 -2.81
N ASP A 60 0.42 1.75 -1.91
CA ASP A 60 0.61 3.21 -1.90
C ASP A 60 1.11 3.73 -3.25
N VAL A 61 2.13 3.09 -3.81
CA VAL A 61 2.69 3.47 -5.11
C VAL A 61 1.67 3.30 -6.23
N TYR A 62 0.88 2.22 -6.19
CA TYR A 62 -0.21 2.00 -7.15
C TYR A 62 -1.27 3.11 -7.07
N ILE A 63 -1.77 3.38 -5.86
CA ILE A 63 -2.81 4.38 -5.59
C ILE A 63 -2.32 5.77 -6.00
N TRP A 64 -1.10 6.14 -5.61
CA TRP A 64 -0.48 7.42 -5.98
C TRP A 64 -0.32 7.58 -7.50
N GLY A 65 0.00 6.48 -8.20
CA GLY A 65 0.06 6.44 -9.66
C GLY A 65 -1.31 6.62 -10.34
N LYS A 66 -2.41 6.43 -9.60
CA LYS A 66 -3.79 6.54 -10.09
C LYS A 66 -4.51 7.82 -9.64
N ARG A 67 -3.79 8.82 -9.14
CA ARG A 67 -4.38 10.13 -8.74
C ARG A 67 -5.21 10.82 -9.84
N ASN A 68 -4.89 10.58 -11.11
CA ASN A 68 -5.60 11.16 -12.27
C ASN A 68 -6.54 10.14 -12.96
N VAL A 69 -7.06 9.17 -12.22
CA VAL A 69 -7.94 8.15 -12.79
C VAL A 69 -9.32 8.74 -13.11
N LYS A 70 -9.92 8.27 -14.21
CA LYS A 70 -11.31 8.62 -14.56
C LYS A 70 -12.27 8.05 -13.51
N GLU A 71 -13.37 8.75 -13.28
CA GLU A 71 -14.35 8.42 -12.23
C GLU A 71 -14.83 6.96 -12.30
N PHE A 72 -15.11 6.43 -13.50
CA PHE A 72 -15.56 5.06 -13.67
C PHE A 72 -14.54 3.99 -13.26
N SER A 73 -13.24 4.31 -13.17
CA SER A 73 -12.22 3.36 -12.70
C SER A 73 -11.82 3.59 -11.23
N ARG A 74 -12.42 4.58 -10.56
CA ARG A 74 -12.19 4.80 -9.11
C ARG A 74 -12.55 3.60 -8.24
N PRO A 75 -13.63 2.82 -8.50
CA PRO A 75 -13.97 1.68 -7.64
C PRO A 75 -12.85 0.64 -7.50
N GLU A 76 -12.05 0.43 -8.57
CA GLU A 76 -10.88 -0.46 -8.52
C GLU A 76 -9.78 0.10 -7.61
N VAL A 77 -9.56 1.42 -7.67
CA VAL A 77 -8.56 2.10 -6.85
C VAL A 77 -9.00 2.16 -5.39
N GLU A 78 -10.29 2.40 -5.12
CA GLU A 78 -10.87 2.39 -3.77
C GLU A 78 -10.70 1.04 -3.07
N GLU A 79 -10.86 -0.06 -3.80
CA GLU A 79 -10.59 -1.39 -3.24
C GLU A 79 -9.12 -1.53 -2.82
N LYS A 80 -8.19 -1.00 -3.61
CA LYS A 80 -6.76 -0.97 -3.26
C LYS A 80 -6.47 -0.04 -2.08
N MET A 81 -7.18 1.07 -1.97
CA MET A 81 -7.10 2.00 -0.83
C MET A 81 -7.53 1.31 0.46
N ARG A 82 -8.67 0.61 0.45
CA ARG A 82 -9.13 -0.19 1.59
C ARG A 82 -8.11 -1.25 2.01
N GLN A 83 -7.50 -1.94 1.02
CA GLN A 83 -6.44 -2.91 1.29
C GLN A 83 -5.19 -2.27 1.90
N ALA A 84 -4.82 -1.07 1.46
CA ALA A 84 -3.66 -0.34 1.97
C ALA A 84 -3.87 0.11 3.42
N ASP A 85 -5.07 0.61 3.73
CA ASP A 85 -5.44 1.06 5.07
C ASP A 85 -5.55 -0.13 6.04
N ALA A 86 -6.18 -1.23 5.61
CA ALA A 86 -6.21 -2.47 6.39
C ALA A 86 -4.81 -3.05 6.63
N ALA A 87 -3.91 -2.96 5.65
CA ALA A 87 -2.52 -3.37 5.83
C ALA A 87 -1.78 -2.47 6.83
N LEU A 88 -2.04 -1.16 6.82
CA LEU A 88 -1.48 -0.22 7.80
C LEU A 88 -1.97 -0.56 9.22
N ASP A 89 -3.26 -0.78 9.40
CA ASP A 89 -3.82 -1.16 10.71
C ASP A 89 -3.25 -2.48 11.21
N ALA A 90 -3.10 -3.48 10.34
CA ALA A 90 -2.47 -4.75 10.69
C ALA A 90 -0.99 -4.59 11.09
N ILE A 91 -0.23 -3.72 10.42
CA ILE A 91 1.15 -3.37 10.80
C ILE A 91 1.17 -2.72 12.19
N GLN A 92 0.30 -1.72 12.43
CA GLN A 92 0.23 -0.99 13.69
C GLN A 92 -0.14 -1.92 14.85
N ASN A 93 -1.22 -2.70 14.70
CA ASN A 93 -1.66 -3.66 15.71
C ASN A 93 -0.59 -4.69 16.05
N ARG A 94 0.13 -5.19 15.02
CA ARG A 94 1.18 -6.20 15.24
C ARG A 94 2.37 -5.63 15.99
N VAL A 95 2.79 -4.42 15.64
CA VAL A 95 3.87 -3.72 16.33
C VAL A 95 3.43 -3.35 17.75
N GLU A 96 2.21 -2.89 17.97
CA GLU A 96 1.69 -2.59 19.30
C GLU A 96 1.68 -3.82 20.20
N GLY A 97 1.26 -4.97 19.68
CA GLY A 97 1.29 -6.24 20.39
C GLY A 97 2.69 -6.73 20.78
N TRP A 98 3.76 -6.13 20.22
CA TRP A 98 5.15 -6.48 20.50
C TRP A 98 5.83 -5.53 21.50
N ASP A 99 5.11 -4.57 22.08
CA ASP A 99 5.68 -3.53 22.96
C ASP A 99 6.01 -4.01 24.38
N LYS A 100 6.67 -5.16 24.50
CA LYS A 100 7.13 -5.73 25.77
C LYS A 100 8.56 -6.22 25.60
N ASN A 101 9.47 -5.74 26.46
CA ASN A 101 10.90 -6.11 26.41
C ASN A 101 11.11 -7.64 26.52
N GLU A 102 10.26 -8.32 27.29
CA GLU A 102 10.29 -9.78 27.50
C GLU A 102 10.15 -10.60 26.21
N LEU A 103 9.58 -10.02 25.15
CA LEU A 103 9.39 -10.69 23.86
C LEU A 103 10.69 -10.74 23.03
N PHE A 104 11.75 -10.06 23.45
CA PHE A 104 13.01 -9.95 22.72
C PHE A 104 14.13 -10.74 23.39
N GLY A 105 15.13 -11.15 22.59
CA GLY A 105 16.27 -11.91 23.09
C GLY A 105 17.26 -11.05 23.88
N SER A 106 17.31 -9.75 23.59
CA SER A 106 18.21 -8.79 24.22
C SER A 106 17.64 -7.37 24.25
N ASP A 107 18.13 -6.54 25.17
CA ASP A 107 17.78 -5.12 25.25
C ASP A 107 18.15 -4.36 23.96
N THR A 108 19.21 -4.78 23.27
CA THR A 108 19.64 -4.17 22.00
C THR A 108 18.63 -4.40 20.87
N GLU A 109 18.04 -5.60 20.81
CA GLU A 109 16.97 -5.90 19.86
C GLU A 109 15.71 -5.09 20.17
N TYR A 110 15.35 -5.00 21.46
CA TYR A 110 14.21 -4.21 21.88
C TYR A 110 14.37 -2.73 21.54
N ARG A 111 15.54 -2.13 21.75
CA ARG A 111 15.82 -0.73 21.35
C ARG A 111 15.64 -0.50 19.85
N LYS A 112 16.12 -1.42 19.00
CA LYS A 112 15.90 -1.35 17.55
C LYS A 112 14.41 -1.45 17.21
N PHE A 113 13.69 -2.33 17.89
CA PHE A 113 12.26 -2.46 17.72
C PHE A 113 11.52 -1.17 18.12
N VAL A 114 11.89 -0.52 19.23
CA VAL A 114 11.30 0.76 19.65
C VAL A 114 11.47 1.84 18.57
N GLU A 115 12.62 1.89 17.90
CA GLU A 115 12.83 2.81 16.78
C GLU A 115 11.88 2.50 15.60
N VAL A 116 11.72 1.23 15.24
CA VAL A 116 10.78 0.80 14.21
C VAL A 116 9.34 1.14 14.61
N LYS A 117 8.95 0.86 15.85
CA LYS A 117 7.64 1.20 16.40
C LYS A 117 7.38 2.70 16.29
N ARG A 118 8.32 3.53 16.71
CA ARG A 118 8.22 4.98 16.58
C ARG A 118 7.93 5.39 15.14
N ARG A 119 8.69 4.88 14.18
CA ARG A 119 8.48 5.18 12.74
C ARG A 119 7.16 4.66 12.20
N VAL A 120 6.67 3.51 12.68
CA VAL A 120 5.39 2.92 12.27
C VAL A 120 4.20 3.66 12.87
N MET A 121 4.32 4.16 14.10
CA MET A 121 3.28 4.93 14.79
C MET A 121 3.31 6.43 14.49
N ASP A 122 4.39 6.92 13.87
CA ASP A 122 4.52 8.32 13.49
C ASP A 122 3.33 8.80 12.63
N GLU A 123 2.95 10.05 12.79
CA GLU A 123 1.86 10.65 12.04
C GLU A 123 2.26 10.88 10.56
N GLY A 124 1.30 11.26 9.72
CA GLY A 124 1.56 11.60 8.31
C GLY A 124 1.64 10.41 7.34
N LYS A 125 1.31 9.20 7.79
CA LYS A 125 1.08 8.06 6.87
C LYS A 125 -0.27 8.24 6.20
N ALA A 126 -0.30 8.11 4.87
CA ALA A 126 -1.54 8.19 4.11
C ALA A 126 -2.52 7.07 4.54
N ARG A 127 -3.68 7.48 5.05
CA ARG A 127 -4.92 6.70 5.10
C ARG A 127 -5.73 7.10 3.89
N TRP A 128 -5.70 6.27 2.85
CA TRP A 128 -6.19 6.68 1.55
C TRP A 128 -7.71 6.83 1.52
N MET A 129 -8.44 6.05 2.30
CA MET A 129 -9.91 6.19 2.38
C MET A 129 -10.34 7.54 2.95
N ASP A 130 -9.54 8.12 3.85
CA ASP A 130 -9.81 9.43 4.45
C ASP A 130 -9.35 10.58 3.54
N THR A 131 -8.29 10.35 2.77
CA THR A 131 -7.70 11.34 1.85
C THR A 131 -7.38 10.65 0.51
N PRO A 132 -8.38 10.54 -0.38
CA PRO A 132 -8.20 9.83 -1.64
C PRO A 132 -7.22 10.58 -2.56
N PRO A 133 -6.52 9.87 -3.45
CA PRO A 133 -5.41 10.45 -4.21
C PRO A 133 -5.85 11.53 -5.22
N TRP A 134 -7.12 11.55 -5.62
CA TRP A 134 -7.67 12.59 -6.51
C TRP A 134 -8.10 13.87 -5.78
N ASP A 135 -8.14 13.86 -4.45
CA ASP A 135 -8.42 15.04 -3.62
C ASP A 135 -7.13 15.64 -3.02
N ILE A 136 -5.95 15.19 -3.46
CA ILE A 136 -4.68 15.75 -2.99
C ILE A 136 -4.29 16.88 -3.95
N PRO A 137 -4.18 18.14 -3.48
CA PRO A 137 -3.71 19.24 -4.32
C PRO A 137 -2.28 18.94 -4.79
N ASP A 138 -1.95 19.36 -6.01
CA ASP A 138 -0.59 19.23 -6.49
C ASP A 138 0.39 20.10 -5.65
N GLN A 139 1.69 19.98 -5.93
CA GLN A 139 2.72 20.76 -5.20
C GLN A 139 2.56 22.29 -5.35
N ASN A 140 1.72 22.75 -6.27
CA ASN A 140 1.42 24.15 -6.51
C ASN A 140 0.10 24.59 -5.85
N GLY A 141 -0.56 23.71 -5.08
CA GLY A 141 -1.88 23.98 -4.48
C GLY A 141 -3.02 23.94 -5.50
N HIS A 142 -2.78 23.43 -6.70
CA HIS A 142 -3.80 23.29 -7.73
C HIS A 142 -4.61 22.01 -7.47
N TRP A 143 -5.91 22.21 -7.27
CA TRP A 143 -6.87 21.11 -7.24
C TRP A 143 -7.08 20.62 -8.66
N PHE A 144 -6.82 19.34 -8.90
CA PHE A 144 -7.07 18.75 -10.22
C PHE A 144 -8.57 18.74 -10.51
N ASN A 145 -9.03 19.66 -11.35
CA ASN A 145 -10.39 19.64 -11.89
C ASN A 145 -10.38 18.87 -13.23
N PRO A 146 -10.92 17.63 -13.30
CA PRO A 146 -10.97 16.87 -14.56
C PRO A 146 -11.89 17.52 -15.60
N TYR A 147 -12.64 18.56 -15.22
CA TYR A 147 -13.57 19.31 -16.06
C TYR A 147 -13.11 20.74 -16.35
N THR A 148 -11.88 21.13 -15.98
CA THR A 148 -11.30 22.34 -16.58
C THR A 148 -11.16 22.06 -18.08
N PRO A 149 -11.94 22.71 -18.96
CA PRO A 149 -11.74 22.56 -20.39
C PRO A 149 -10.29 22.93 -20.64
N ALA A 150 -9.55 22.09 -21.37
CA ALA A 150 -8.26 22.50 -21.90
C ALA A 150 -8.53 23.82 -22.62
N GLU A 151 -8.04 24.93 -22.06
CA GLU A 151 -8.22 26.24 -22.66
C GLU A 151 -7.75 26.10 -24.10
N ALA A 152 -8.68 26.35 -25.00
CA ALA A 152 -8.50 26.16 -26.43
C ALA A 152 -7.51 27.21 -26.92
N GLU A 153 -6.24 26.83 -27.02
CA GLU A 153 -5.22 27.54 -27.81
C GLU A 153 -5.11 26.95 -29.22
#